data_AF-A0A3E5B9S4-F1
#
_entry.id   AF-A0A3E5B9S4-F1
#
_cell.length_a   1.000
_cell.length_b   1.000
_cell.length_c   1.000
_cell.angle_alpha   90.00
_cell.angle_beta   90.00
_cell.angle_gamma   90.00
#
_symmetry.space_group_name_H-M   'P 1'
#
loop_
_entity.id
_entity.type
_entity.pdbx_description
1 polymer ?
#
loop_
_entity_poly.entity_id
_entity_poly.type
_entity_poly.pdbx_seq_one_letter_code
_entity_poly.pdbx_strand_id
1 'polypeptide(L)'
;MDAANEVDDAHAIVHALLTPQFIVKGIVAAHFKDRVPQSMEKSYDEVVRIVEKCDLSDKVALLRGAPKPLDDLKTPVISEGAELIIREALSEDPRPLYVLCGGPLTDVASAYLKNPEIASRITVVWSGGGAYPDNANEYNLSNDVNSVNVIFSSLMNVWQIPSNVYSMVRVGTAEIALKVKPCGSIGDYLYKTMLKFNEDKKHVKGWPRGEDWTFGDSPGISLILNPNQHTDYYDMVPAPRISSDLKYEKMDGNREIRVYKHVNGRIVLEDFFAKLQLAYGEK
;
A
#
# COMPACT_ATOMS: atom_id res chain seq x y z
N MET A 1 -3.54 3.44 2.51
CA MET A 1 -2.29 4.18 2.27
C MET A 1 -2.01 5.02 3.49
N ASP A 2 -0.89 4.80 4.16
CA ASP A 2 -0.41 5.62 5.27
C ASP A 2 0.39 6.81 4.74
N ALA A 3 -0.21 7.57 3.83
CA ALA A 3 0.45 8.50 2.92
C ALA A 3 1.32 9.60 3.54
N ALA A 4 1.20 9.85 4.85
CA ALA A 4 2.00 10.83 5.58
C ALA A 4 3.09 10.21 6.47
N ASN A 5 3.32 8.90 6.39
CA ASN A 5 4.36 8.19 7.12
C ASN A 5 5.74 8.42 6.49
N GLU A 6 5.86 8.08 5.21
CA GLU A 6 7.03 8.34 4.35
C GLU A 6 6.58 9.06 3.07
N VAL A 7 7.24 8.87 1.93
CA VAL A 7 6.97 9.64 0.69
C VAL A 7 6.59 8.77 -0.51
N ASP A 8 6.64 7.46 -0.38
CA ASP A 8 6.41 6.53 -1.49
C ASP A 8 4.94 6.20 -1.74
N ASP A 9 4.07 6.19 -0.73
CA ASP A 9 2.62 6.06 -0.92
C ASP A 9 2.08 7.03 -1.98
N ALA A 10 2.60 8.27 -1.97
CA ALA A 10 2.17 9.32 -2.89
C ALA A 10 2.43 8.93 -4.35
N HIS A 11 3.57 8.28 -4.61
CA HIS A 11 3.92 7.79 -5.94
C HIS A 11 3.01 6.63 -6.35
N ALA A 12 2.71 5.71 -5.43
CA ALA A 12 1.79 4.61 -5.68
C ALA A 12 0.35 5.09 -5.96
N ILE A 13 -0.13 6.09 -5.22
CA ILE A 13 -1.45 6.71 -5.43
C ILE A 13 -1.52 7.34 -6.82
N VAL A 14 -0.54 8.17 -7.18
CA VAL A 14 -0.51 8.81 -8.51
C VAL A 14 -0.43 7.76 -9.61
N HIS A 15 0.38 6.72 -9.44
CA HIS A 15 0.50 5.62 -10.41
C HIS A 15 -0.84 4.89 -10.60
N ALA A 16 -1.57 4.61 -9.52
CA ALA A 16 -2.90 4.00 -9.58
C ALA A 16 -3.90 4.89 -10.32
N LEU A 17 -3.95 6.19 -9.97
CA LEU A 17 -4.89 7.15 -10.57
C LEU A 17 -4.64 7.39 -12.05
N LEU A 18 -3.38 7.34 -12.49
CA LEU A 18 -3.00 7.50 -13.88
C LEU A 18 -3.07 6.20 -14.69
N THR A 19 -3.44 5.08 -14.07
CA THR A 19 -3.55 3.79 -14.76
C THR A 19 -4.94 3.61 -15.38
N PRO A 20 -5.09 3.64 -16.72
CA PRO A 20 -6.42 3.64 -17.34
C PRO A 20 -7.19 2.33 -17.21
N GLN A 21 -6.48 1.22 -16.97
CA GLN A 21 -7.08 -0.09 -16.72
C GLN A 21 -7.82 -0.14 -15.37
N PHE A 22 -7.47 0.75 -14.44
CA PHE A 22 -7.99 0.73 -13.08
C PHE A 22 -9.20 1.64 -12.98
N ILE A 23 -10.21 1.14 -12.28
CA ILE A 23 -11.34 1.96 -11.84
C ILE A 23 -11.15 2.14 -10.34
N VAL A 24 -10.51 3.24 -9.97
CA VAL A 24 -10.19 3.55 -8.57
C VAL A 24 -11.48 3.95 -7.85
N LYS A 25 -11.99 3.05 -7.01
CA LYS A 25 -13.26 3.23 -6.28
C LYS A 25 -13.14 4.21 -5.12
N GLY A 26 -11.96 4.30 -4.52
CA GLY A 26 -11.64 5.27 -3.49
C GLY A 26 -10.22 5.07 -2.97
N ILE A 27 -9.73 6.05 -2.22
CA ILE A 27 -8.45 6.01 -1.51
C ILE A 27 -8.76 6.11 -0.02
N VAL A 28 -8.31 5.10 0.74
CA VAL A 28 -8.49 5.05 2.20
C VAL A 28 -7.18 5.43 2.88
N ALA A 29 -7.24 6.50 3.67
CA ALA A 29 -6.13 6.96 4.49
C ALA A 29 -5.97 6.08 5.74
N ALA A 30 -4.79 5.48 5.92
CA ALA A 30 -4.50 4.58 7.03
C ALA A 30 -3.71 5.29 8.14
N HIS A 31 -3.88 4.79 9.37
CA HIS A 31 -2.99 5.14 10.47
C HIS A 31 -1.62 4.44 10.32
N PHE A 32 -0.61 4.94 11.01
CA PHE A 32 0.72 4.30 11.07
C PHE A 32 1.34 4.28 12.49
N LYS A 33 0.47 4.33 13.52
CA LYS A 33 0.76 4.08 14.94
C LYS A 33 1.93 4.93 15.58
N ASP A 34 1.94 4.99 16.91
CA ASP A 34 3.01 5.27 17.89
C ASP A 34 4.01 6.46 17.80
N ARG A 35 4.02 7.34 16.81
CA ARG A 35 4.93 8.52 16.87
C ARG A 35 4.35 9.85 16.45
N VAL A 36 3.23 9.80 15.74
CA VAL A 36 2.60 10.99 15.17
C VAL A 36 1.14 11.01 15.59
N PRO A 37 0.73 11.93 16.48
CA PRO A 37 -0.68 12.11 16.82
C PRO A 37 -1.49 12.34 15.55
N GLN A 38 -2.69 11.75 15.51
CA GLN A 38 -3.61 11.89 14.39
C GLN A 38 -2.99 11.44 13.05
N SER A 39 -2.18 10.37 13.06
CA SER A 39 -1.49 9.86 11.86
C SER A 39 -2.45 9.55 10.72
N MET A 40 -3.64 9.00 11.00
CA MET A 40 -4.69 8.80 9.99
C MET A 40 -5.15 10.11 9.35
N GLU A 41 -5.44 11.15 10.15
CA GLU A 41 -5.85 12.47 9.59
C GLU A 41 -4.73 13.08 8.76
N LYS A 42 -3.46 12.92 9.15
CA LYS A 42 -2.32 13.38 8.35
C LYS A 42 -2.22 12.63 7.02
N SER A 43 -2.42 11.32 7.02
CA SER A 43 -2.52 10.52 5.80
C SER A 43 -3.68 11.00 4.92
N TYR A 44 -4.83 11.33 5.52
CA TYR A 44 -5.99 11.84 4.80
C TYR A 44 -5.69 13.20 4.14
N ASP A 45 -5.14 14.14 4.89
CA ASP A 45 -4.74 15.46 4.38
C ASP A 45 -3.72 15.32 3.24
N GLU A 46 -2.80 14.36 3.34
CA GLU A 46 -1.82 14.12 2.28
C GLU A 46 -2.46 13.52 1.02
N VAL A 47 -3.37 12.55 1.18
CA VAL A 47 -4.16 12.01 0.06
C VAL A 47 -4.94 13.12 -0.65
N VAL A 48 -5.59 14.00 0.11
CA VAL A 48 -6.30 15.18 -0.45
C VAL A 48 -5.35 16.04 -1.25
N ARG A 49 -4.20 16.43 -0.69
CA ARG A 49 -3.18 17.25 -1.39
C ARG A 49 -2.70 16.61 -2.68
N ILE A 50 -2.43 15.31 -2.68
CA ILE A 50 -1.97 14.57 -3.87
C ILE A 50 -3.03 14.61 -4.97
N VAL A 51 -4.28 14.30 -4.60
CA VAL A 51 -5.40 14.19 -5.56
C VAL A 51 -5.77 15.55 -6.13
N GLU A 52 -5.75 16.60 -5.31
CA GLU A 52 -5.92 17.99 -5.76
C GLU A 52 -4.85 18.38 -6.78
N LYS A 53 -3.58 18.04 -6.52
CA LYS A 53 -2.47 18.34 -7.45
C LYS A 53 -2.50 17.54 -8.74
N CYS A 54 -3.24 16.44 -8.75
CA CYS A 54 -3.52 15.66 -9.95
C CYS A 54 -4.73 16.20 -10.74
N ASP A 55 -5.45 17.20 -10.23
CA ASP A 55 -6.73 17.68 -10.76
C ASP A 55 -7.80 16.56 -10.83
N LEU A 56 -7.81 15.66 -9.83
CA LEU A 56 -8.67 14.47 -9.78
C LEU A 56 -9.66 14.45 -8.60
N SER A 57 -9.86 15.58 -7.89
CA SER A 57 -10.70 15.65 -6.69
C SER A 57 -12.13 15.15 -6.88
N ASP A 58 -12.72 15.35 -8.05
CA ASP A 58 -14.09 14.90 -8.35
C ASP A 58 -14.15 13.50 -9.00
N LYS A 59 -13.01 12.80 -9.10
CA LYS A 59 -12.91 11.52 -9.82
C LYS A 59 -12.78 10.30 -8.91
N VAL A 60 -12.41 10.51 -7.65
CA VAL A 60 -12.14 9.42 -6.71
C VAL A 60 -12.64 9.81 -5.32
N ALA A 61 -13.26 8.86 -4.62
CA ALA A 61 -13.66 9.08 -3.23
C ALA A 61 -12.44 9.06 -2.31
N LEU A 62 -12.30 10.04 -1.42
CA LEU A 62 -11.24 10.11 -0.41
C LEU A 62 -11.86 9.85 0.96
N LEU A 63 -11.40 8.83 1.67
CA LEU A 63 -12.07 8.29 2.84
C LEU A 63 -11.11 8.24 4.03
N ARG A 64 -11.63 8.56 5.21
CA ARG A 64 -10.92 8.32 6.47
C ARG A 64 -10.97 6.84 6.82
N GLY A 65 -9.80 6.25 7.04
CA GLY A 65 -9.68 4.89 7.56
C GLY A 65 -9.77 4.86 9.09
N ALA A 66 -9.46 3.69 9.65
CA ALA A 66 -9.44 3.49 11.08
C ALA A 66 -8.39 4.41 11.73
N PRO A 67 -8.73 5.14 12.81
CA PRO A 67 -7.79 6.07 13.44
C PRO A 67 -6.72 5.38 14.30
N LYS A 68 -6.90 4.10 14.60
CA LYS A 68 -6.05 3.30 15.50
C LYS A 68 -6.04 1.82 15.10
N PRO A 69 -5.05 1.04 15.57
CA PRO A 69 -5.02 -0.42 15.40
C PRO A 69 -6.25 -1.11 16.02
N LEU A 70 -6.51 -2.35 15.60
CA LEU A 70 -7.48 -3.21 16.25
C LEU A 70 -7.06 -3.53 17.70
N ASP A 71 -8.02 -3.43 18.63
CA ASP A 71 -7.79 -3.75 20.04
C ASP A 71 -7.61 -5.28 20.24
N ASP A 72 -8.31 -6.09 19.45
CA ASP A 72 -8.29 -7.55 19.49
C ASP A 72 -8.63 -8.17 18.11
N LEU A 73 -8.70 -9.51 18.03
CA LEU A 73 -8.93 -10.25 16.79
C LEU A 73 -10.41 -10.37 16.36
N LYS A 74 -11.34 -9.73 17.08
CA LYS A 74 -12.80 -9.93 16.92
C LYS A 74 -13.55 -8.62 16.78
N THR A 75 -13.04 -7.54 17.35
CA THR A 75 -13.71 -6.25 17.45
C THR A 75 -13.24 -5.34 16.32
N PRO A 76 -14.09 -5.04 15.31
CA PRO A 76 -13.71 -4.13 14.24
C PRO A 76 -13.60 -2.68 14.74
N VAL A 77 -12.71 -1.91 14.13
CA VAL A 77 -12.68 -0.44 14.22
C VAL A 77 -13.39 0.12 12.99
N ILE A 78 -14.61 0.61 13.17
CA ILE A 78 -15.45 1.10 12.07
C ILE A 78 -14.88 2.42 11.54
N SER A 79 -14.81 2.52 10.21
CA SER A 79 -14.29 3.68 9.47
C SER A 79 -15.02 3.81 8.13
N GLU A 80 -14.93 4.98 7.50
CA GLU A 80 -15.48 5.19 6.16
C GLU A 80 -14.81 4.26 5.14
N GLY A 81 -13.51 3.99 5.33
CA GLY A 81 -12.73 3.05 4.53
C GLY A 81 -13.24 1.60 4.61
N ALA A 82 -13.52 1.10 5.83
CA ALA A 82 -14.06 -0.25 6.01
C ALA A 82 -15.46 -0.39 5.38
N GLU A 83 -16.33 0.63 5.50
CA GLU A 83 -17.64 0.62 4.86
C GLU A 83 -17.54 0.64 3.34
N LEU A 84 -16.60 1.42 2.78
CA LEU A 84 -16.34 1.43 1.33
C LEU A 84 -15.96 0.03 0.84
N ILE A 85 -15.01 -0.64 1.52
CA ILE A 85 -14.56 -1.98 1.13
C ILE A 85 -15.74 -2.95 1.11
N ILE A 86 -16.58 -2.93 2.15
CA ILE A 86 -17.78 -3.79 2.20
C ILE A 86 -18.71 -3.47 1.04
N ARG A 87 -19.03 -2.18 0.82
CA ARG A 87 -19.96 -1.76 -0.23
C ARG A 87 -19.50 -2.18 -1.62
N GLU A 88 -18.23 -1.97 -1.94
CA GLU A 88 -17.72 -2.34 -3.26
C GLU A 88 -17.58 -3.85 -3.42
N ALA A 89 -17.21 -4.58 -2.36
CA ALA A 89 -17.15 -6.04 -2.39
C ALA A 89 -18.53 -6.67 -2.61
N LEU A 90 -19.60 -6.07 -2.08
CA LEU A 90 -20.98 -6.54 -2.24
C LEU A 90 -21.68 -5.96 -3.48
N SER A 91 -20.98 -5.17 -4.29
CA SER A 91 -21.56 -4.64 -5.52
C SER A 91 -21.78 -5.74 -6.56
N GLU A 92 -22.75 -5.54 -7.45
CA GLU A 92 -23.02 -6.43 -8.59
C GLU A 92 -22.04 -6.23 -9.77
N ASP A 93 -20.91 -5.53 -9.53
CA ASP A 93 -19.88 -5.32 -10.53
C ASP A 93 -19.12 -6.63 -10.80
N PRO A 94 -19.13 -7.16 -12.03
CA PRO A 94 -18.47 -8.44 -12.31
C PRO A 94 -16.95 -8.34 -12.34
N ARG A 95 -16.38 -7.14 -12.27
CA ARG A 95 -14.92 -6.93 -12.27
C ARG A 95 -14.31 -7.30 -10.93
N PRO A 96 -13.10 -7.88 -10.91
CA PRO A 96 -12.42 -8.23 -9.66
C PRO A 96 -12.13 -6.98 -8.83
N LEU A 97 -12.39 -7.06 -7.52
CA LEU A 97 -12.01 -6.02 -6.57
C LEU A 97 -10.66 -6.34 -5.95
N TYR A 98 -9.69 -5.45 -6.18
CA TYR A 98 -8.39 -5.46 -5.50
C TYR A 98 -8.34 -4.36 -4.44
N VAL A 99 -7.87 -4.71 -3.25
CA VAL A 99 -7.60 -3.75 -2.18
C VAL A 99 -6.08 -3.66 -2.01
N LEU A 100 -5.51 -2.55 -2.48
CA LEU A 100 -4.09 -2.24 -2.35
C LEU A 100 -3.80 -1.61 -0.99
N CYS A 101 -2.87 -2.20 -0.26
CA CYS A 101 -2.48 -1.77 1.07
C CYS A 101 -0.99 -1.46 1.12
N GLY A 102 -0.64 -0.18 1.22
CA GLY A 102 0.71 0.32 1.53
C GLY A 102 0.96 0.56 3.03
N GLY A 103 -0.04 0.29 3.88
CA GLY A 103 0.01 0.50 5.33
C GLY A 103 -0.50 -0.72 6.12
N PRO A 104 -0.89 -0.57 7.41
CA PRO A 104 -1.51 -1.65 8.17
C PRO A 104 -2.85 -2.09 7.55
N LEU A 105 -3.27 -3.32 7.86
CA LEU A 105 -4.46 -3.95 7.29
C LEU A 105 -5.76 -3.65 8.05
N THR A 106 -5.75 -2.66 8.94
CA THR A 106 -6.82 -2.37 9.91
C THR A 106 -8.19 -2.21 9.25
N ASP A 107 -8.30 -1.40 8.21
CA ASP A 107 -9.58 -1.17 7.52
C ASP A 107 -10.10 -2.43 6.82
N VAL A 108 -9.20 -3.23 6.22
CA VAL A 108 -9.56 -4.49 5.56
C VAL A 108 -10.00 -5.53 6.59
N ALA A 109 -9.29 -5.63 7.72
CA ALA A 109 -9.61 -6.52 8.81
C ALA A 109 -10.95 -6.11 9.47
N SER A 110 -11.17 -4.82 9.71
CA SER A 110 -12.45 -4.29 10.19
C SER A 110 -13.60 -4.61 9.23
N ALA A 111 -13.40 -4.42 7.93
CA ALA A 111 -14.39 -4.76 6.91
C ALA A 111 -14.74 -6.26 6.95
N TYR A 112 -13.73 -7.13 7.03
CA TYR A 112 -13.92 -8.58 7.15
C TYR A 112 -14.66 -8.98 8.43
N LEU A 113 -14.23 -8.46 9.59
CA LEU A 113 -14.85 -8.77 10.88
C LEU A 113 -16.32 -8.35 10.91
N LYS A 114 -16.65 -7.23 10.26
CA LYS A 114 -18.04 -6.77 10.14
C LYS A 114 -18.84 -7.62 9.15
N ASN A 115 -18.24 -8.03 8.03
CA ASN A 115 -18.95 -8.73 6.96
C ASN A 115 -18.11 -9.85 6.32
N PRO A 116 -18.02 -11.05 6.95
CA PRO A 116 -17.09 -12.10 6.51
C PRO A 116 -17.31 -12.63 5.07
N GLU A 117 -18.52 -12.48 4.51
CA GLU A 117 -18.85 -12.90 3.15
C GLU A 117 -18.02 -12.20 2.05
N ILE A 118 -17.44 -11.02 2.34
CA ILE A 118 -16.58 -10.30 1.40
C ILE A 118 -15.29 -11.06 1.09
N ALA A 119 -14.91 -12.04 1.93
CA ALA A 119 -13.65 -12.76 1.79
C ALA A 119 -13.48 -13.43 0.41
N SER A 120 -14.58 -13.94 -0.15
CA SER A 120 -14.59 -14.57 -1.47
C SER A 120 -14.63 -13.58 -2.64
N ARG A 121 -14.79 -12.28 -2.37
CA ARG A 121 -15.07 -11.24 -3.37
C ARG A 121 -13.92 -10.25 -3.57
N ILE A 122 -12.91 -10.29 -2.70
CA ILE A 122 -11.78 -9.36 -2.75
C ILE A 122 -10.44 -10.09 -2.82
N THR A 123 -9.46 -9.43 -3.44
CA THR A 123 -8.04 -9.78 -3.33
C THR A 123 -7.30 -8.67 -2.63
N VAL A 124 -6.67 -8.98 -1.50
CA VAL A 124 -5.84 -8.05 -0.74
C VAL A 124 -4.41 -8.10 -1.28
N VAL A 125 -3.90 -6.98 -1.77
CA VAL A 125 -2.52 -6.86 -2.26
C VAL A 125 -1.76 -5.94 -1.30
N TRP A 126 -0.81 -6.51 -0.56
CA TRP A 126 -0.23 -5.86 0.60
C TRP A 126 1.29 -5.79 0.55
N SER A 127 1.82 -4.57 0.60
CA SER A 127 3.23 -4.30 0.88
C SER A 127 3.44 -4.31 2.39
N GLY A 128 3.88 -5.45 2.91
CA GLY A 128 4.07 -5.59 4.36
C GLY A 128 4.52 -6.97 4.79
N GLY A 129 5.05 -7.01 6.00
CA GLY A 129 5.73 -8.17 6.56
C GLY A 129 7.18 -8.31 6.08
N GLY A 130 8.03 -8.78 6.99
CA GLY A 130 9.45 -8.93 6.71
C GLY A 130 9.79 -10.16 5.86
N ALA A 131 11.09 -10.33 5.58
CA ALA A 131 11.60 -11.46 4.82
C ALA A 131 11.34 -12.81 5.52
N TYR A 132 10.78 -13.74 4.76
CA TYR A 132 10.60 -15.13 5.19
C TYR A 132 11.96 -15.86 5.36
N PRO A 133 12.02 -16.93 6.17
CA PRO A 133 10.91 -17.51 6.95
C PRO A 133 10.77 -16.95 8.37
N ASP A 134 11.81 -16.36 8.95
CA ASP A 134 11.85 -16.14 10.41
C ASP A 134 11.76 -14.67 10.84
N ASN A 135 11.60 -13.74 9.90
CA ASN A 135 11.56 -12.31 10.19
C ASN A 135 10.28 -11.68 9.65
N ALA A 136 9.22 -11.62 10.46
CA ALA A 136 8.01 -10.86 10.09
C ALA A 136 8.11 -9.38 10.47
N ASN A 137 9.14 -8.98 11.22
CA ASN A 137 9.33 -7.63 11.71
C ASN A 137 9.48 -6.63 10.55
N GLU A 138 8.45 -5.83 10.36
CA GLU A 138 8.27 -4.87 9.29
C GLU A 138 7.27 -3.80 9.76
N TYR A 139 7.42 -2.57 9.26
CA TYR A 139 6.76 -1.39 9.79
C TYR A 139 5.22 -1.51 9.74
N ASN A 140 4.65 -1.77 8.57
CA ASN A 140 3.21 -1.87 8.36
C ASN A 140 2.58 -3.00 9.17
N LEU A 141 3.24 -4.17 9.20
CA LEU A 141 2.82 -5.30 10.02
C LEU A 141 2.83 -4.96 11.52
N SER A 142 3.90 -4.32 12.00
CA SER A 142 4.06 -3.99 13.42
C SER A 142 3.06 -2.92 13.92
N ASN A 143 2.55 -2.11 12.99
CA ASN A 143 1.55 -1.09 13.27
C ASN A 143 0.16 -1.69 13.59
N ASP A 144 -0.14 -2.90 13.14
CA ASP A 144 -1.35 -3.63 13.57
C ASP A 144 -1.23 -5.14 13.35
N VAL A 145 -0.57 -5.83 14.28
CA VAL A 145 -0.42 -7.29 14.29
C VAL A 145 -1.77 -8.01 14.36
N ASN A 146 -2.76 -7.41 15.03
CA ASN A 146 -4.10 -7.99 15.13
C ASN A 146 -4.78 -8.02 13.77
N SER A 147 -4.72 -6.93 13.01
CA SER A 147 -5.27 -6.87 11.64
C SER A 147 -4.64 -7.91 10.73
N VAL A 148 -3.32 -8.11 10.79
CA VAL A 148 -2.61 -9.11 9.98
C VAL A 148 -3.06 -10.51 10.37
N ASN A 149 -3.16 -10.82 11.66
CA ASN A 149 -3.63 -12.12 12.14
C ASN A 149 -5.10 -12.38 11.78
N VAL A 150 -5.96 -11.36 11.77
CA VAL A 150 -7.34 -11.47 11.30
C VAL A 150 -7.37 -11.83 9.81
N ILE A 151 -6.60 -11.14 8.97
CA ILE A 151 -6.55 -11.40 7.53
C ILE A 151 -5.94 -12.77 7.21
N PHE A 152 -4.85 -13.16 7.89
CA PHE A 152 -4.22 -14.47 7.71
C PHE A 152 -5.08 -15.63 8.23
N SER A 153 -6.02 -15.37 9.14
CA SER A 153 -7.01 -16.36 9.60
C SER A 153 -8.34 -16.33 8.81
N SER A 154 -8.50 -15.40 7.86
CA SER A 154 -9.70 -15.26 7.03
C SER A 154 -9.71 -16.25 5.86
N LEU A 155 -10.73 -16.21 5.01
CA LEU A 155 -10.76 -16.91 3.70
C LEU A 155 -10.34 -16.02 2.51
N MET A 156 -9.83 -14.80 2.76
CA MET A 156 -9.50 -13.84 1.71
C MET A 156 -8.33 -14.30 0.83
N ASN A 157 -8.38 -13.95 -0.46
CA ASN A 157 -7.19 -14.02 -1.30
C ASN A 157 -6.21 -12.93 -0.87
N VAL A 158 -4.96 -13.30 -0.56
CA VAL A 158 -3.92 -12.35 -0.17
C VAL A 158 -2.67 -12.54 -1.00
N TRP A 159 -2.18 -11.42 -1.52
CA TRP A 159 -0.94 -11.24 -2.23
C TRP A 159 -0.01 -10.42 -1.35
N GLN A 160 0.90 -11.08 -0.66
CA GLN A 160 1.88 -10.43 0.19
C GLN A 160 3.14 -10.11 -0.60
N ILE A 161 3.61 -8.88 -0.48
CA ILE A 161 4.86 -8.38 -1.04
C ILE A 161 5.78 -8.07 0.15
N PRO A 162 6.65 -9.01 0.58
CA PRO A 162 7.47 -8.81 1.76
C PRO A 162 8.54 -7.74 1.57
N SER A 163 9.12 -7.25 2.66
CA SER A 163 10.04 -6.11 2.63
C SER A 163 11.28 -6.29 1.75
N ASN A 164 11.85 -7.48 1.68
CA ASN A 164 12.95 -7.77 0.77
C ASN A 164 12.56 -7.70 -0.72
N VAL A 165 11.27 -7.80 -1.02
CA VAL A 165 10.74 -7.77 -2.40
C VAL A 165 10.29 -6.37 -2.77
N TYR A 166 9.47 -5.69 -1.94
CA TYR A 166 9.11 -4.31 -2.25
C TYR A 166 10.34 -3.39 -2.28
N SER A 167 11.39 -3.72 -1.52
CA SER A 167 12.66 -2.98 -1.53
C SER A 167 13.47 -3.14 -2.82
N MET A 168 13.03 -3.98 -3.76
CA MET A 168 13.65 -4.08 -5.09
C MET A 168 13.27 -2.91 -5.99
N VAL A 169 12.20 -2.15 -5.67
CA VAL A 169 11.77 -0.97 -6.42
C VAL A 169 12.56 0.25 -5.94
N ARG A 170 13.83 0.32 -6.35
CA ARG A 170 14.74 1.43 -6.02
C ARG A 170 14.84 2.44 -7.14
N VAL A 171 14.85 3.72 -6.79
CA VAL A 171 14.90 4.86 -7.71
C VAL A 171 15.89 5.91 -7.22
N GLY A 172 16.75 6.40 -8.12
CA GLY A 172 17.70 7.46 -7.79
C GLY A 172 17.04 8.84 -7.66
N THR A 173 17.55 9.68 -6.75
CA THR A 173 17.12 11.08 -6.60
C THR A 173 17.25 11.86 -7.91
N ALA A 174 18.30 11.57 -8.69
CA ALA A 174 18.49 12.14 -10.03
C ALA A 174 17.41 11.68 -11.03
N GLU A 175 16.96 10.42 -10.96
CA GLU A 175 15.85 9.93 -11.80
C GLU A 175 14.56 10.69 -11.49
N ILE A 176 14.25 10.89 -10.21
CA ILE A 176 13.08 11.66 -9.77
C ILE A 176 13.20 13.13 -10.22
N ALA A 177 14.39 13.73 -10.08
CA ALA A 177 14.64 15.10 -10.52
C ALA A 177 14.45 15.29 -12.04
N LEU A 178 14.78 14.28 -12.85
CA LEU A 178 14.67 14.33 -14.31
C LEU A 178 13.30 13.89 -14.84
N LYS A 179 12.69 12.87 -14.23
CA LYS A 179 11.49 12.21 -14.75
C LYS A 179 10.21 12.56 -14.00
N VAL A 180 10.29 12.97 -12.74
CA VAL A 180 9.11 13.30 -11.91
C VAL A 180 8.94 14.80 -11.76
N LYS A 181 9.99 15.51 -11.29
CA LYS A 181 9.95 16.96 -11.04
C LYS A 181 9.37 17.81 -12.19
N PRO A 182 9.66 17.58 -13.49
CA PRO A 182 9.13 18.43 -14.55
C PRO A 182 7.66 18.16 -14.90
N CYS A 183 7.02 17.14 -14.30
CA CYS A 183 5.65 16.75 -14.63
C CYS A 183 4.62 17.55 -13.82
N GLY A 184 4.47 18.83 -14.15
CA GLY A 184 3.44 19.71 -13.60
C GLY A 184 3.51 19.90 -12.08
N SER A 185 2.38 20.33 -11.49
CA SER A 185 2.32 20.69 -10.07
C SER A 185 2.50 19.49 -9.14
N ILE A 186 2.02 18.31 -9.54
CA ILE A 186 2.19 17.07 -8.79
C ILE A 186 3.64 16.59 -8.82
N GLY A 187 4.30 16.61 -9.98
CA GLY A 187 5.69 16.20 -10.12
C GLY A 187 6.66 17.04 -9.29
N ASP A 188 6.51 18.37 -9.34
CA ASP A 188 7.29 19.30 -8.51
C ASP A 188 7.03 19.08 -7.01
N TYR A 189 5.77 18.84 -6.63
CA TYR A 189 5.41 18.55 -5.24
C TYR A 189 6.04 17.26 -4.72
N LEU A 190 5.91 16.15 -5.44
CA LEU A 190 6.50 14.86 -5.06
C LEU A 190 8.02 14.99 -4.83
N TYR A 191 8.72 15.65 -5.75
CA TYR A 191 10.16 15.88 -5.62
C TYR A 191 10.52 16.76 -4.41
N LYS A 192 9.83 17.88 -4.21
CA LYS A 192 10.10 18.80 -3.09
C LYS A 192 9.80 18.16 -1.73
N THR A 193 8.71 17.41 -1.61
CA THR A 193 8.34 16.70 -0.38
C THR A 193 9.39 15.65 -0.02
N MET A 194 9.89 14.90 -1.01
CA MET A 194 11.00 13.96 -0.81
C MET A 194 12.28 14.65 -0.32
N LEU A 195 12.69 15.76 -0.95
CA LEU A 195 13.87 16.51 -0.50
C LEU A 195 13.70 17.07 0.91
N LYS A 196 12.51 17.61 1.22
CA LYS A 196 12.18 18.09 2.55
C LYS A 196 12.24 16.98 3.58
N PHE A 197 11.70 15.80 3.28
CA PHE A 197 11.78 14.65 4.18
C PHE A 197 13.24 14.25 4.45
N ASN A 198 14.07 14.19 3.40
CA ASN A 198 15.51 13.92 3.55
C ASN A 198 16.20 14.93 4.49
N GLU A 199 15.90 16.21 4.34
CA GLU A 199 16.44 17.27 5.19
C GLU A 199 15.94 17.15 6.64
N ASP A 200 14.64 16.95 6.84
CA ASP A 200 14.01 16.80 8.16
C ASP A 200 14.55 15.55 8.91
N LYS A 201 14.96 14.51 8.18
CA LYS A 201 15.45 13.25 8.73
C LYS A 201 16.97 13.09 8.73
N LYS A 202 17.75 14.11 8.33
CA LYS A 202 19.21 14.03 8.18
C LYS A 202 20.00 13.62 9.44
N HIS A 203 19.38 13.72 10.61
CA HIS A 203 19.98 13.33 11.90
C HIS A 203 19.32 12.08 12.51
N VAL A 204 18.40 11.44 11.80
CA VAL A 204 17.73 10.22 12.24
C VAL A 204 18.52 9.02 11.74
N LYS A 205 18.92 8.12 12.64
CA LYS A 205 19.66 6.90 12.28
C LYS A 205 18.91 6.12 11.19
N GLY A 206 19.59 5.80 10.10
CA GLY A 206 19.02 5.09 8.95
C GLY A 206 18.42 6.01 7.87
N TRP A 207 18.44 7.33 8.09
CA TRP A 207 17.96 8.34 7.15
C TRP A 207 18.97 9.48 6.95
N PRO A 208 19.01 10.11 5.75
CA PRO A 208 18.47 9.58 4.50
C PRO A 208 19.17 8.27 4.11
N ARG A 209 18.53 7.43 3.29
CA ARG A 209 19.11 6.14 2.85
C ARG A 209 20.22 6.28 1.79
N GLY A 210 20.68 7.50 1.52
CA GLY A 210 21.64 7.83 0.46
C GLY A 210 20.99 8.70 -0.61
N GLU A 211 21.42 8.53 -1.86
CA GLU A 211 20.91 9.27 -3.02
C GLU A 211 19.78 8.51 -3.75
N ASP A 212 19.17 7.51 -3.13
CA ASP A 212 18.07 6.74 -3.69
C ASP A 212 16.96 6.47 -2.67
N TRP A 213 15.80 6.12 -3.19
CA TRP A 213 14.60 5.79 -2.45
C TRP A 213 14.06 4.43 -2.86
N THR A 214 13.32 3.82 -1.93
CA THR A 214 12.50 2.64 -2.20
C THR A 214 11.05 3.09 -2.36
N PHE A 215 10.40 2.71 -3.45
CA PHE A 215 8.96 2.90 -3.63
C PHE A 215 8.21 1.62 -3.28
N GLY A 216 8.08 1.34 -1.98
CA GLY A 216 7.63 0.05 -1.44
C GLY A 216 6.15 -0.26 -1.72
N ASP A 217 5.33 0.77 -1.93
CA ASP A 217 3.90 0.59 -2.20
C ASP A 217 3.54 0.49 -3.68
N SER A 218 4.48 0.84 -4.56
CA SER A 218 4.28 0.80 -6.00
C SER A 218 4.25 -0.62 -6.64
N PRO A 219 4.88 -1.69 -6.10
CA PRO A 219 4.86 -2.98 -6.77
C PRO A 219 3.44 -3.55 -6.91
N GLY A 220 2.55 -3.30 -5.95
CA GLY A 220 1.15 -3.75 -6.02
C GLY A 220 0.43 -3.26 -7.28
N ILE A 221 0.74 -2.05 -7.75
CA ILE A 221 0.20 -1.51 -9.02
C ILE A 221 0.59 -2.41 -10.20
N SER A 222 1.88 -2.72 -10.32
CA SER A 222 2.39 -3.53 -11.44
C SER A 222 1.85 -4.96 -11.45
N LEU A 223 1.64 -5.55 -10.28
CA LEU A 223 1.09 -6.90 -10.15
C LEU A 223 -0.38 -6.95 -10.58
N ILE A 224 -1.15 -5.88 -10.35
CA ILE A 224 -2.55 -5.79 -10.79
C ILE A 224 -2.67 -5.44 -12.27
N LEU A 225 -1.71 -4.72 -12.87
CA LEU A 225 -1.72 -4.43 -14.31
C LEU A 225 -1.78 -5.70 -15.17
N ASN A 226 -1.13 -6.77 -14.70
CA ASN A 226 -1.16 -8.05 -15.38
C ASN A 226 -1.25 -9.19 -14.35
N PRO A 227 -2.44 -9.44 -13.79
CA PRO A 227 -2.64 -10.34 -12.65
C PRO A 227 -2.47 -11.82 -13.01
N ASN A 228 -2.40 -12.12 -14.31
CA ASN A 228 -2.28 -13.46 -14.88
C ASN A 228 -0.88 -13.74 -15.45
N GLN A 229 0.14 -12.95 -15.09
CA GLN A 229 1.51 -13.22 -15.54
C GLN A 229 2.01 -14.56 -14.99
N HIS A 230 2.26 -15.51 -15.89
CA HIS A 230 3.02 -16.73 -15.58
C HIS A 230 4.51 -16.45 -15.30
N THR A 231 4.93 -15.19 -15.42
CA THR A 231 6.29 -14.70 -15.14
C THR A 231 6.43 -14.13 -13.73
N ASP A 232 5.34 -13.99 -12.98
CA ASP A 232 5.43 -13.59 -11.57
C ASP A 232 6.14 -14.66 -10.76
N TYR A 233 7.03 -14.23 -9.86
CA TYR A 233 7.80 -15.13 -9.02
C TYR A 233 7.29 -15.04 -7.58
N TYR A 234 6.53 -16.05 -7.18
CA TYR A 234 5.93 -16.18 -5.85
C TYR A 234 5.86 -17.64 -5.43
N ASP A 235 5.71 -17.86 -4.12
CA ASP A 235 5.26 -19.14 -3.58
C ASP A 235 3.82 -19.04 -3.11
N MET A 236 3.08 -20.14 -3.19
CA MET A 236 1.89 -20.33 -2.38
C MET A 236 2.34 -20.89 -1.03
N VAL A 237 1.99 -20.20 0.05
CA VAL A 237 2.42 -20.53 1.42
C VAL A 237 1.20 -20.58 2.33
N PRO A 238 1.02 -21.59 3.20
CA PRO A 238 0.00 -21.56 4.23
C PRO A 238 0.09 -20.28 5.05
N ALA A 239 -1.00 -19.51 5.13
CA ALA A 239 -1.00 -18.21 5.78
C ALA A 239 -0.52 -18.36 7.23
N PRO A 240 0.60 -17.71 7.61
CA PRO A 240 1.19 -17.90 8.92
C PRO A 240 0.37 -17.20 10.00
N ARG A 241 0.68 -17.45 11.25
CA ARG A 241 0.29 -16.58 12.35
C ARG A 241 1.48 -15.68 12.71
N ILE A 242 1.23 -14.43 13.04
CA ILE A 242 2.26 -13.51 13.52
C ILE A 242 2.33 -13.61 15.04
N SER A 243 3.51 -13.99 15.54
CA SER A 243 3.78 -14.05 16.98
C SER A 243 3.94 -12.65 17.60
N SER A 244 3.90 -12.57 18.93
CA SER A 244 4.18 -11.33 19.66
C SER A 244 5.58 -10.79 19.40
N ASP A 245 6.53 -11.66 19.03
CA ASP A 245 7.92 -11.32 18.74
C ASP A 245 8.15 -11.01 17.25
N LEU A 246 7.08 -10.79 16.48
CA LEU A 246 7.09 -10.47 15.06
C LEU A 246 7.83 -11.53 14.22
N LYS A 247 7.49 -12.80 14.45
CA LYS A 247 7.92 -13.94 13.62
C LYS A 247 6.73 -14.59 12.93
N TYR A 248 7.00 -15.22 11.79
CA TYR A 248 6.03 -16.07 11.14
C TYR A 248 5.98 -17.44 11.84
N GLU A 249 4.86 -17.74 12.49
CA GLU A 249 4.53 -19.07 13.00
C GLU A 249 3.87 -19.87 11.88
N LYS A 250 4.43 -21.05 11.57
CA LYS A 250 3.85 -21.96 10.58
C LYS A 250 2.49 -22.46 11.05
N MET A 251 1.50 -22.40 10.16
CA MET A 251 0.15 -22.89 10.40
C MET A 251 -0.19 -23.95 9.36
N ASP A 252 0.30 -25.17 9.57
CA ASP A 252 0.05 -26.29 8.65
C ASP A 252 -1.46 -26.53 8.50
N GLY A 253 -1.93 -26.61 7.25
CA GLY A 253 -3.35 -26.78 6.93
C GLY A 253 -4.18 -25.49 6.91
N ASN A 254 -3.59 -24.32 7.18
CA ASN A 254 -4.24 -23.04 6.86
C ASN A 254 -4.29 -22.84 5.33
N ARG A 255 -5.20 -21.98 4.86
CA ARG A 255 -5.30 -21.64 3.44
C ARG A 255 -3.99 -20.99 2.95
N GLU A 256 -3.72 -21.13 1.66
CA GLU A 256 -2.52 -20.52 1.09
C GLU A 256 -2.70 -19.03 0.78
N ILE A 257 -1.59 -18.29 0.85
CA ILE A 257 -1.42 -16.93 0.34
C ILE A 257 -0.32 -16.92 -0.70
N ARG A 258 -0.41 -15.96 -1.62
CA ARG A 258 0.66 -15.68 -2.57
C ARG A 258 1.71 -14.81 -1.87
N VAL A 259 2.92 -15.32 -1.70
CA VAL A 259 4.06 -14.57 -1.17
C VAL A 259 5.05 -14.32 -2.30
N TYR A 260 5.16 -13.06 -2.73
CA TYR A 260 6.08 -12.70 -3.80
C TYR A 260 7.54 -12.85 -3.36
N LYS A 261 8.39 -13.21 -4.33
CA LYS A 261 9.85 -13.33 -4.19
C LYS A 261 10.61 -12.31 -5.03
N HIS A 262 9.96 -11.78 -6.06
CA HIS A 262 10.56 -10.81 -6.96
C HIS A 262 9.50 -9.90 -7.57
N VAL A 263 9.90 -8.66 -7.83
CA VAL A 263 9.18 -7.70 -8.65
C VAL A 263 10.18 -7.00 -9.56
N ASN A 264 9.80 -6.75 -10.81
CA ASN A 264 10.67 -6.02 -11.73
C ASN A 264 10.53 -4.51 -11.51
N GLY A 265 11.33 -3.96 -10.61
CA GLY A 265 11.27 -2.55 -10.23
C GLY A 265 11.42 -1.57 -11.39
N ARG A 266 12.13 -1.94 -12.48
CA ARG A 266 12.27 -1.06 -13.64
C ARG A 266 10.98 -0.94 -14.44
N ILE A 267 10.21 -2.02 -14.56
CA ILE A 267 8.88 -1.96 -15.18
C ILE A 267 7.94 -1.09 -14.34
N VAL A 268 7.94 -1.25 -13.01
CA VAL A 268 7.13 -0.41 -12.12
C VAL A 268 7.45 1.07 -12.32
N LEU A 269 8.73 1.42 -12.27
CA LEU A 269 9.20 2.80 -12.32
C LEU A 269 9.03 3.44 -13.70
N GLU A 270 9.44 2.77 -14.79
CA GLU A 270 9.31 3.36 -16.14
C GLU A 270 7.86 3.51 -16.56
N ASP A 271 6.97 2.59 -16.17
CA ASP A 271 5.53 2.75 -16.42
C ASP A 271 4.94 3.94 -15.63
N PHE A 272 5.34 4.10 -14.35
CA PHE A 272 4.96 5.28 -13.57
C PHE A 272 5.46 6.58 -14.21
N PHE A 273 6.75 6.68 -14.54
CA PHE A 273 7.34 7.88 -15.15
C PHE A 273 6.69 8.21 -16.48
N ALA A 274 6.47 7.21 -17.34
CA ALA A 274 5.82 7.41 -18.63
C ALA A 274 4.39 7.93 -18.46
N LYS A 275 3.60 7.33 -17.55
CA LYS A 275 2.23 7.79 -17.26
C LYS A 275 2.21 9.21 -16.72
N LEU A 276 3.11 9.54 -15.80
CA LEU A 276 3.22 10.88 -15.22
C LEU A 276 3.59 11.93 -16.30
N GLN A 277 4.58 11.63 -17.15
CA GLN A 277 4.98 12.49 -18.26
C GLN A 277 3.87 12.66 -19.30
N LEU A 278 3.14 11.60 -19.63
CA LEU A 278 2.02 11.67 -20.56
C LEU A 278 0.85 12.50 -20.01
N ALA A 279 0.63 12.45 -18.69
CA ALA A 279 -0.46 13.17 -18.05
C ALA A 279 -0.13 14.65 -17.78
N TYR A 280 1.08 14.95 -17.31
CA TYR A 280 1.43 16.27 -16.78
C TYR A 280 2.75 16.85 -17.31
N GLY A 281 3.43 16.16 -18.22
CA GLY A 281 4.64 16.65 -18.83
C GLY A 281 4.37 17.87 -19.72
N GLU A 282 5.24 18.88 -19.62
CA GLU A 282 5.24 19.99 -20.58
C GLU A 282 5.58 19.46 -21.98
N LYS A 283 4.90 19.97 -23.02
CA LYS A 283 5.20 19.68 -24.43
C LYS A 283 6.34 20.54 -24.94
#